data_AF-A0A1Z7YN76-F1
#
_entry.id   AF-A0A1Z7YN76-F1
#
_cell.length_a   1.000
_cell.length_b   1.000
_cell.length_c   1.000
_cell.angle_alpha   90.00
_cell.angle_beta   90.00
_cell.angle_gamma   90.00
#
_symmetry.space_group_name_H-M   'P 1'
#
loop_
_entity.id
_entity.type
_entity.pdbx_description
1 polymer ?
#
loop_
_entity_poly.entity_id
_entity_poly.type
_entity_poly.pdbx_seq_one_letter_code
_entity_poly.pdbx_strand_id
1 'polypeptide(L)'
;MHKWKNKITKGNNAFSEGCDSEALYYYQAACQRAEQLLPHWFDVEAVTAALVVSYQNLAELYFRQSLYIDALSTYRSLHLHLRNFSSINPGSDSTQSIIHRAYRRIDTELAATLKTLNLQDPNAAELMDEIKKIFENHTNQLNKDKYQ
;
A
#
# COMPACT_ATOMS: atom_id res chain seq x y z
N MET A 1 -16.63 -11.70 -10.49
CA MET A 1 -16.36 -10.36 -9.92
C MET A 1 -15.53 -10.52 -8.65
N HIS A 2 -14.36 -9.87 -8.55
CA HIS A 2 -13.45 -10.10 -7.43
C HIS A 2 -14.01 -9.54 -6.11
N LYS A 3 -14.08 -10.35 -5.05
CA LYS A 3 -14.72 -9.99 -3.76
C LYS A 3 -14.16 -8.71 -3.13
N TRP A 4 -12.86 -8.41 -3.33
CA TRP A 4 -12.21 -7.21 -2.81
C TRP A 4 -12.73 -5.92 -3.47
N LYS A 5 -12.99 -5.91 -4.79
CA LYS A 5 -13.53 -4.73 -5.50
C LYS A 5 -14.89 -4.31 -4.95
N ASN A 6 -15.76 -5.29 -4.68
CA ASN A 6 -17.08 -5.01 -4.08
C ASN A 6 -16.93 -4.38 -2.69
N LYS A 7 -16.01 -4.88 -1.87
CA LYS A 7 -15.72 -4.30 -0.55
C LYS A 7 -15.21 -2.87 -0.65
N ILE A 8 -14.28 -2.58 -1.56
CA ILE A 8 -13.81 -1.22 -1.83
C ILE A 8 -14.94 -0.31 -2.29
N THR A 9 -15.78 -0.74 -3.24
CA THR A 9 -16.92 0.08 -3.69
C THR A 9 -17.86 0.43 -2.55
N LYS A 10 -18.22 -0.55 -1.69
CA LYS A 10 -19.08 -0.28 -0.54
C LYS A 10 -18.41 0.63 0.49
N GLY A 11 -17.12 0.42 0.76
CA GLY A 11 -16.34 1.28 1.65
C GLY A 11 -16.27 2.72 1.14
N ASN A 12 -16.03 2.92 -0.16
CA ASN A 12 -16.00 4.24 -0.79
C ASN A 12 -17.35 4.94 -0.71
N ASN A 13 -18.46 4.22 -0.92
CA ASN A 13 -19.81 4.77 -0.78
C ASN A 13 -20.04 5.25 0.67
N ALA A 14 -19.81 4.39 1.66
CA ALA A 14 -19.94 4.74 3.07
C ALA A 14 -19.03 5.92 3.46
N PHE A 15 -17.79 5.94 2.96
CA PHE A 15 -16.84 7.03 3.15
C PHE A 15 -17.35 8.35 2.55
N SER A 16 -17.97 8.32 1.38
CA SER A 16 -18.56 9.52 0.77
C SER A 16 -19.79 10.03 1.53
N GLU A 17 -20.52 9.13 2.18
CA GLU A 17 -21.71 9.45 3.00
C GLU A 17 -21.34 9.90 4.44
N GLY A 18 -20.05 9.85 4.81
CA GLY A 18 -19.58 10.16 6.16
C GLY A 18 -19.85 9.04 7.19
N CYS A 19 -20.26 7.85 6.72
CA CYS A 19 -20.50 6.67 7.54
C CYS A 19 -19.17 5.96 7.86
N ASP A 20 -18.32 6.63 8.63
CA ASP A 20 -16.93 6.21 8.90
C ASP A 20 -16.83 4.80 9.51
N SER A 21 -17.76 4.40 10.38
CA SER A 21 -17.79 3.05 10.96
C SER A 21 -18.04 1.96 9.91
N GLU A 22 -18.89 2.23 8.92
CA GLU A 22 -19.18 1.28 7.84
C GLU A 22 -18.04 1.26 6.81
N ALA A 23 -17.46 2.42 6.51
CA ALA A 23 -16.24 2.52 5.71
C ALA A 23 -15.10 1.70 6.32
N LEU A 24 -14.89 1.83 7.64
CA LEU A 24 -13.88 1.08 8.39
C LEU A 24 -14.08 -0.42 8.23
N TYR A 25 -15.30 -0.90 8.45
CA TYR A 25 -15.65 -2.32 8.30
C TYR A 25 -15.32 -2.85 6.90
N TYR A 26 -15.67 -2.10 5.85
CA TYR A 26 -15.42 -2.53 4.48
C TYR A 26 -13.94 -2.48 4.09
N TYR A 27 -13.20 -1.45 4.50
CA TYR A 27 -11.78 -1.34 4.20
C TYR A 27 -10.96 -2.39 4.95
N GLN A 28 -11.22 -2.64 6.23
CA GLN A 28 -10.57 -3.74 6.96
C GLN A 28 -10.85 -5.10 6.32
N ALA A 29 -12.10 -5.36 5.91
CA ALA A 29 -12.44 -6.59 5.20
C ALA A 29 -11.76 -6.68 3.80
N ALA A 30 -11.50 -5.56 3.15
CA ALA A 30 -10.77 -5.52 1.89
C ALA A 30 -9.28 -5.83 2.09
N CYS A 31 -8.63 -5.25 3.11
CA CYS A 31 -7.24 -5.54 3.49
C CYS A 31 -7.07 -7.04 3.78
N GLN A 32 -7.88 -7.59 4.69
CA GLN A 32 -7.84 -9.00 5.05
C GLN A 32 -7.99 -9.91 3.81
N ARG A 33 -8.88 -9.55 2.88
CA ARG A 33 -9.08 -10.33 1.68
C ARG A 33 -7.89 -10.23 0.72
N ALA A 34 -7.28 -9.07 0.57
CA ALA A 34 -6.09 -8.89 -0.26
C ALA A 34 -4.89 -9.68 0.31
N GLU A 35 -4.67 -9.63 1.62
CA GLU A 35 -3.63 -10.40 2.31
C GLU A 35 -3.78 -11.91 2.11
N GLN A 36 -5.00 -12.46 2.24
CA GLN A 36 -5.28 -13.87 2.01
C GLN A 36 -4.93 -14.33 0.58
N LEU A 37 -5.09 -13.42 -0.39
CA LEU A 37 -4.86 -13.72 -1.79
C LEU A 37 -3.40 -13.56 -2.19
N LEU A 38 -2.67 -12.66 -1.53
CA LEU A 38 -1.28 -12.29 -1.86
C LEU A 38 -0.34 -13.49 -2.09
N PRO A 39 -0.31 -14.54 -1.24
CA PRO A 39 0.60 -15.67 -1.45
C PRO A 39 0.17 -16.68 -2.52
N HIS A 40 -1.09 -16.65 -2.97
CA HIS A 40 -1.65 -17.72 -3.83
C HIS A 40 -2.19 -17.23 -5.18
N TRP A 41 -2.19 -15.93 -5.42
CA TRP A 41 -2.78 -15.38 -6.63
C TRP A 41 -1.78 -15.34 -7.79
N PHE A 42 -2.12 -16.03 -8.88
CA PHE A 42 -1.41 -15.98 -10.16
C PHE A 42 -1.26 -14.58 -10.77
N ASP A 43 -2.19 -13.64 -10.49
CA ASP A 43 -2.18 -12.28 -11.01
C ASP A 43 -1.59 -11.34 -9.96
N VAL A 44 -0.26 -11.23 -10.01
CA VAL A 44 0.55 -10.42 -9.08
C VAL A 44 0.15 -8.94 -9.12
N GLU A 45 -0.17 -8.42 -10.31
CA GLU A 45 -0.56 -7.02 -10.49
C GLU A 45 -1.91 -6.75 -9.84
N ALA A 46 -2.91 -7.60 -10.10
CA ALA A 46 -4.23 -7.43 -9.52
C ALA A 46 -4.23 -7.55 -8.00
N VAL A 47 -3.47 -8.49 -7.42
CA VAL A 47 -3.42 -8.66 -5.96
C VAL A 47 -2.64 -7.55 -5.28
N THR A 48 -1.55 -7.06 -5.89
CA THR A 48 -0.78 -5.93 -5.38
C THR A 48 -1.61 -4.65 -5.42
N ALA A 49 -2.36 -4.42 -6.52
CA ALA A 49 -3.28 -3.30 -6.62
C ALA A 49 -4.41 -3.38 -5.57
N ALA A 50 -4.97 -4.58 -5.36
CA ALA A 50 -5.98 -4.80 -4.31
C ALA A 50 -5.45 -4.46 -2.92
N LEU A 51 -4.23 -4.90 -2.60
CA LEU A 51 -3.58 -4.63 -1.33
C LEU A 51 -3.35 -3.13 -1.14
N VAL A 52 -2.67 -2.48 -2.10
CA VAL A 52 -2.37 -1.04 -2.01
C VAL A 52 -3.63 -0.20 -1.86
N VAL A 53 -4.65 -0.40 -2.71
CA VAL A 53 -5.90 0.37 -2.64
C VAL A 53 -6.63 0.17 -1.32
N SER A 54 -6.67 -1.05 -0.79
CA SER A 54 -7.38 -1.32 0.47
C SER A 54 -6.73 -0.61 1.65
N TYR A 55 -5.40 -0.66 1.73
CA TYR A 55 -4.65 -0.02 2.80
C TYR A 55 -4.65 1.50 2.70
N GLN A 56 -4.57 2.05 1.48
CA GLN A 56 -4.66 3.50 1.25
C GLN A 56 -6.00 4.05 1.71
N ASN A 57 -7.10 3.41 1.31
CA ASN A 57 -8.43 3.83 1.71
C ASN A 57 -8.64 3.73 3.23
N LEU A 58 -8.07 2.70 3.87
CA LEU A 58 -8.10 2.56 5.33
C LEU A 58 -7.28 3.69 6.01
N ALA A 59 -6.09 3.98 5.51
CA ALA A 59 -5.25 5.06 6.03
C ALA A 59 -5.91 6.44 5.84
N GLU A 60 -6.52 6.69 4.69
CA GLU A 60 -7.27 7.91 4.39
C GLU A 60 -8.44 8.11 5.37
N LEU A 61 -9.16 7.04 5.69
CA LEU A 61 -10.20 7.05 6.71
C LEU A 61 -9.64 7.40 8.09
N TYR A 62 -8.50 6.85 8.48
CA TYR A 62 -7.84 7.22 9.73
C TYR A 62 -7.37 8.68 9.74
N PHE A 63 -6.80 9.18 8.63
CA PHE A 63 -6.41 10.58 8.50
C PHE A 63 -7.62 11.52 8.63
N ARG A 64 -8.74 11.20 7.99
CA ARG A 64 -10.00 11.96 8.14
C ARG A 64 -10.43 12.06 9.60
N GLN A 65 -10.30 10.97 10.35
CA GLN A 65 -10.64 10.92 11.78
C GLN A 65 -9.55 11.51 12.69
N SER A 66 -8.49 12.10 12.14
CA SER A 66 -7.31 12.57 12.87
C SER A 66 -6.58 11.48 13.67
N LEU A 67 -6.78 10.20 13.31
CA LEU A 67 -6.13 9.03 13.90
C LEU A 67 -4.78 8.77 13.20
N TYR A 68 -3.85 9.72 13.32
CA TYR A 68 -2.61 9.72 12.54
C TYR A 68 -1.71 8.51 12.81
N ILE A 69 -1.65 8.06 14.07
CA ILE A 69 -0.85 6.88 14.45
C ILE A 69 -1.39 5.63 13.76
N ASP A 70 -2.71 5.44 13.71
CA ASP A 70 -3.35 4.30 13.02
C ASP A 70 -3.16 4.38 11.51
N ALA A 71 -3.24 5.58 10.93
CA ALA A 71 -2.98 5.80 9.51
C ALA A 71 -1.54 5.42 9.12
N LEU A 72 -0.55 5.88 9.88
CA LEU A 72 0.86 5.56 9.64
C LEU A 72 1.16 4.08 9.90
N SER A 73 0.53 3.47 10.92
CA SER A 73 0.64 2.04 11.20
C SER A 73 0.06 1.20 10.05
N THR A 74 -1.02 1.67 9.42
CA THR A 74 -1.59 1.05 8.22
C THR A 74 -0.59 1.05 7.07
N TYR A 75 0.04 2.19 6.80
CA TYR A 75 1.10 2.29 5.79
C TYR A 75 2.32 1.41 6.10
N ARG A 76 2.71 1.30 7.38
CA ARG A 76 3.80 0.43 7.82
C ARG A 76 3.48 -1.05 7.58
N SER A 77 2.25 -1.47 7.88
CA SER A 77 1.78 -2.83 7.61
C SER A 77 1.78 -3.14 6.10
N LEU A 78 1.28 -2.22 5.27
CA LEU A 78 1.34 -2.36 3.81
C LEU A 78 2.78 -2.56 3.31
N HIS A 79 3.73 -1.74 3.80
CA HIS A 79 5.15 -1.89 3.48
C HIS A 79 5.69 -3.29 3.85
N LEU A 80 5.36 -3.80 5.04
CA LEU A 80 5.79 -5.14 5.47
C LEU A 80 5.23 -6.25 4.56
N HIS A 81 3.96 -6.18 4.17
CA HIS A 81 3.37 -7.16 3.24
C HIS A 81 4.06 -7.13 1.87
N LEU A 82 4.31 -5.94 1.31
CA LEU A 82 4.99 -5.79 0.02
C LEU A 82 6.44 -6.26 0.09
N ARG A 83 7.15 -5.96 1.18
CA ARG A 83 8.53 -6.41 1.40
C ARG A 83 8.63 -7.93 1.51
N ASN A 84 7.74 -8.56 2.28
CA ASN A 84 7.67 -10.01 2.41
C ASN A 84 7.31 -10.69 1.09
N PHE A 85 6.38 -10.10 0.35
CA PHE A 85 6.00 -10.61 -0.96
C PHE A 85 7.17 -10.53 -1.97
N SER A 86 7.92 -9.41 -1.96
CA SER A 86 9.12 -9.26 -2.79
C SER A 86 10.21 -10.27 -2.45
N SER A 87 10.48 -10.49 -1.16
CA SER A 87 11.56 -11.40 -0.72
C SER A 87 11.29 -12.86 -1.06
N ILE A 88 10.02 -13.28 -1.11
CA ILE A 88 9.61 -14.64 -1.50
C ILE A 88 9.60 -14.80 -3.03
N ASN A 89 9.50 -13.71 -3.78
CA ASN A 89 9.44 -13.71 -5.25
C ASN A 89 10.58 -12.89 -5.91
N PRO A 90 11.86 -13.20 -5.63
CA PRO A 90 12.98 -12.37 -6.07
C PRO A 90 13.27 -12.48 -7.58
N GLY A 91 12.81 -13.55 -8.26
CA GLY A 91 13.27 -13.91 -9.61
C GLY A 91 12.38 -13.45 -10.79
N SER A 92 11.41 -12.57 -10.58
CA SER A 92 10.52 -12.10 -11.67
C SER A 92 10.62 -10.58 -11.83
N ASP A 93 11.25 -10.13 -12.91
CA ASP A 93 11.37 -8.70 -13.25
C ASP A 93 10.01 -8.00 -13.32
N SER A 94 8.98 -8.71 -13.79
CA SER A 94 7.61 -8.21 -13.81
C SER A 94 7.06 -7.99 -12.40
N THR A 95 7.29 -8.92 -11.47
CA THR A 95 6.88 -8.79 -10.06
C THR A 95 7.60 -7.63 -9.39
N GLN A 96 8.92 -7.51 -9.58
CA GLN A 96 9.69 -6.40 -9.02
C GLN A 96 9.20 -5.06 -9.59
N SER A 97 8.94 -4.96 -10.90
CA SER A 97 8.39 -3.75 -11.50
C SER A 97 7.02 -3.36 -10.93
N ILE A 98 6.14 -4.33 -10.69
CA ILE A 98 4.82 -4.12 -10.05
C ILE A 98 5.00 -3.57 -8.62
N ILE A 99 5.88 -4.18 -7.83
CA ILE A 99 6.16 -3.75 -6.45
C ILE A 99 6.77 -2.33 -6.43
N HIS A 100 7.65 -1.98 -7.37
CA HIS A 100 8.16 -0.61 -7.49
C HIS A 100 7.07 0.40 -7.85
N ARG A 101 6.13 0.04 -8.72
CA ARG A 101 4.96 0.90 -9.00
C ARG A 101 4.11 1.10 -7.74
N ALA A 102 3.89 0.04 -6.95
CA ALA A 102 3.19 0.12 -5.69
C ALA A 102 3.87 1.09 -4.70
N TYR A 103 5.19 0.96 -4.52
CA TYR A 103 5.94 1.86 -3.65
C TYR A 103 5.90 3.32 -4.09
N ARG A 104 6.00 3.61 -5.39
CA ARG A 104 5.90 4.99 -5.89
C ARG A 104 4.55 5.62 -5.57
N ARG A 105 3.49 4.82 -5.67
CA ARG A 105 2.14 5.25 -5.33
C ARG A 105 1.99 5.55 -3.84
N ILE A 106 2.52 4.67 -2.97
CA ILE A 106 2.54 4.87 -1.52
C ILE A 106 3.28 6.16 -1.15
N ASP A 107 4.49 6.35 -1.68
CA ASP A 107 5.33 7.54 -1.43
C ASP A 107 4.63 8.83 -1.84
N THR A 108 4.03 8.84 -3.05
CA THR A 108 3.31 10.02 -3.57
C THR A 108 2.10 10.38 -2.70
N GLU A 109 1.27 9.40 -2.35
CA GLU A 109 0.06 9.66 -1.56
C GLU A 109 0.37 10.07 -0.12
N LEU A 110 1.31 9.38 0.52
CA LEU A 110 1.71 9.69 1.89
C LEU A 110 2.33 11.10 1.95
N ALA A 111 3.22 11.44 1.04
CA ALA A 111 3.80 12.78 0.96
C ALA A 111 2.74 13.87 0.75
N ALA A 112 1.79 13.64 -0.17
CA ALA A 112 0.71 14.59 -0.42
C ALA A 112 -0.19 14.78 0.81
N THR A 113 -0.49 13.69 1.52
CA THR A 113 -1.33 13.70 2.73
C THR A 113 -0.64 14.44 3.87
N LEU A 114 0.62 14.11 4.17
CA LEU A 114 1.40 14.79 5.21
C LEU A 114 1.54 16.29 4.93
N LYS A 115 1.78 16.67 3.67
CA LYS A 115 1.84 18.07 3.26
C LYS A 115 0.51 18.78 3.46
N THR A 116 -0.59 18.15 3.04
CA THR A 116 -1.95 18.74 3.15
C THR A 116 -2.36 18.94 4.60
N LEU A 117 -2.00 18.00 5.48
CA LEU A 117 -2.30 18.06 6.91
C LEU A 117 -1.25 18.85 7.71
N ASN A 118 -0.19 19.34 7.06
CA ASN A 118 0.95 19.99 7.69
C ASN A 118 1.56 19.17 8.85
N LEU A 119 1.63 17.85 8.66
CA LEU A 119 2.14 16.91 9.65
C LEU A 119 3.64 16.69 9.46
N GLN A 120 4.40 16.86 10.54
CA GLN A 120 5.79 16.42 10.63
C GLN A 120 5.85 15.25 11.61
N ASP A 121 5.84 14.04 11.08
CA ASP A 121 5.90 12.81 11.87
C ASP A 121 7.20 12.05 11.56
N PRO A 122 8.06 11.80 12.56
CA PRO A 122 9.30 11.06 12.37
C PRO A 122 9.11 9.64 11.84
N ASN A 123 8.02 8.94 12.22
CA ASN A 123 7.74 7.59 11.75
C ASN A 123 7.35 7.61 10.26
N ALA A 124 6.65 8.66 9.83
CA ALA A 124 6.32 8.85 8.43
C ALA A 124 7.57 9.14 7.59
N ALA A 125 8.49 9.97 8.12
CA ALA A 125 9.77 10.25 7.48
C ALA A 125 10.65 8.98 7.37
N GLU A 126 10.74 8.20 8.44
CA GLU A 126 11.45 6.91 8.45
C GLU A 126 10.89 5.95 7.39
N LEU A 127 9.56 5.80 7.34
CA LEU A 127 8.91 4.96 6.34
C LEU A 127 9.22 5.42 4.90
N MET A 128 9.12 6.72 4.64
CA MET A 128 9.45 7.31 3.32
C MET A 128 10.91 7.03 2.94
N ASP A 129 11.85 7.14 3.87
CA ASP A 129 13.27 6.87 3.63
C ASP A 129 13.55 5.37 3.41
N GLU A 130 12.84 4.47 4.09
CA GLU A 130 12.89 3.05 3.79
C GLU A 130 12.37 2.73 2.38
N ILE A 131 11.27 3.35 1.97
CA ILE A 131 10.73 3.20 0.61
C ILE A 131 11.74 3.70 -0.43
N LYS A 132 12.42 4.83 -0.19
CA LYS A 132 13.47 5.35 -1.07
C LYS A 132 14.60 4.36 -1.29
N LYS A 133 15.08 3.73 -0.21
CA LYS A 133 16.16 2.71 -0.29
C LYS A 133 15.78 1.53 -1.19
N ILE A 134 14.50 1.18 -1.29
CA ILE A 134 14.03 0.13 -2.21
C ILE A 134 14.30 0.53 -3.67
N PHE A 135 14.02 1.78 -4.04
CA PHE A 135 14.29 2.29 -5.39
C PHE A 135 15.79 2.31 -5.71
N GLU A 136 16.62 2.73 -4.78
CA GLU A 136 18.08 2.76 -4.95
C GLU A 136 18.65 1.35 -5.18
N ASN A 137 18.21 0.38 -4.39
CA ASN A 137 18.66 -1.00 -4.51
C ASN A 137 18.26 -1.65 -5.85
N HIS A 138 17.04 -1.40 -6.32
CA HIS A 138 16.59 -1.93 -7.61
C HIS A 138 17.31 -1.29 -8.81
N THR A 139 17.55 0.02 -8.75
CA THR A 139 18.31 0.71 -9.81
C THR A 139 19.73 0.16 -9.91
N ASN A 140 20.36 -0.15 -8.76
CA ASN A 140 21.68 -0.77 -8.71
C ASN A 140 21.69 -2.22 -9.25
N GLN A 141 20.62 -2.99 -9.03
CA GLN A 141 20.47 -4.33 -9.61
C GLN A 141 20.35 -4.29 -11.13
N LEU A 142 19.44 -3.46 -11.67
CA LEU A 142 19.25 -3.29 -13.12
C LEU A 142 20.53 -2.84 -13.83
N ASN A 143 21.35 -2.02 -13.17
CA ASN A 143 22.62 -1.59 -13.73
C ASN A 143 23.65 -2.72 -13.73
N LYS A 144 23.70 -3.59 -12.70
CA LYS A 144 24.60 -4.76 -12.69
C LYS A 144 24.27 -5.77 -13.79
N ASP A 145 22.98 -6.04 -14.01
CA ASP A 145 22.53 -7.01 -15.01
C ASP A 145 22.75 -6.55 -16.46
N LYS A 146 22.94 -5.23 -16.69
CA LYS A 146 23.27 -4.66 -18.01
C LYS A 146 24.75 -4.79 -18.40
N TYR A 147 25.62 -5.13 -17.47
CA TYR A 147 27.08 -5.22 -17.70
C TYR A 147 27.65 -6.63 -17.44
N GLN A 148 26.80 -7.66 -17.35
CA GLN A 148 27.17 -9.08 -17.38
C GLN A 148 26.73 -9.72 -18.70
#